data_AF-A0A0C3DHL2-F1
#
_entry.id   AF-A0A0C3DHL2-F1
#
_cell.length_a   1.000
_cell.length_b   1.000
_cell.length_c   1.000
_cell.angle_alpha   90.00
_cell.angle_beta   90.00
_cell.angle_gamma   90.00
#
_symmetry.space_group_name_H-M   'P 1'
#
loop_
_entity.id
_entity.type
_entity.pdbx_description
1 polymer ?
#
loop_
_entity_poly.entity_id
_entity_poly.type
_entity_poly.pdbx_seq_one_letter_code
_entity_poly.pdbx_strand_id
1 'polypeptide(L)'
;MKVVQTNAKLWEVPADRAIPPYAYSWNTALEDVDKDIRRVHANAPKIAYFFPHPFLLVRGESAEHKQRYLCNWLTSQSAWIVWVLISNTSPVIPCCWHDFLNTIPMISSNHWAWGPVGSRGRDTHSGCQLQASSDIFGPEFVRVTQAATSQVQFRDLMLNLDQIDDITKGKILWDLYKHNFRFELAVLDHLLVPQLWSDPDHSCLDKVCQIFPGNSQLTMCVEPFPTKNQGLASKELQEKCHYIEGFRVVLSSWPRFPTDLEASLLPSANSAHVWAVEKKLALFYMQSFFDNFGHPPIVPHLIPNHLPPPCYLWQCDRSLIFFLSSLLILFSFSLHSPTLLYLPLCSNQCFLCFSLSALCLSTFWPFRRSVPW
;
A
#
# COMPACT_ATOMS: atom_id res chain seq x y z
N MET A 1 3.84 2.14 -34.79
CA MET A 1 4.35 2.52 -33.46
C MET A 1 3.17 3.10 -32.68
N LYS A 2 2.54 2.31 -31.78
CA LYS A 2 1.42 2.81 -30.97
C LYS A 2 2.02 3.74 -29.90
N VAL A 3 1.63 5.01 -29.93
CA VAL A 3 1.94 5.96 -28.87
C VAL A 3 1.28 5.46 -27.59
N VAL A 4 2.07 4.98 -26.65
CA VAL A 4 1.61 4.66 -25.30
C VAL A 4 1.34 6.00 -24.63
N GLN A 5 0.07 6.43 -24.60
CA GLN A 5 -0.34 7.59 -23.82
C GLN A 5 -0.02 7.34 -22.35
N THR A 6 0.68 8.28 -21.72
CA THR A 6 0.83 8.33 -20.27
C THR A 6 -0.54 8.46 -19.63
N ASN A 7 -1.06 7.35 -19.13
CA ASN A 7 -2.35 7.34 -18.45
C ASN A 7 -2.11 7.90 -17.05
N ALA A 8 -2.17 9.23 -16.90
CA ALA A 8 -1.97 9.92 -15.62
C ALA A 8 -2.81 9.32 -14.48
N LYS A 9 -3.98 8.75 -14.82
CA LYS A 9 -4.88 8.01 -13.93
C LYS A 9 -4.26 6.77 -13.28
N LEU A 10 -3.15 6.23 -13.79
CA LEU A 10 -2.45 5.09 -13.20
C LEU A 10 -1.78 5.46 -11.87
N TRP A 11 -1.40 6.72 -11.70
CA TRP A 11 -0.74 7.24 -10.50
C TRP A 11 -1.71 7.83 -9.48
N GLU A 12 -3.00 7.87 -9.82
CA GLU A 12 -4.04 8.41 -8.95
C GLU A 12 -4.57 7.34 -8.01
N VAL A 13 -4.46 7.63 -6.71
CA VAL A 13 -5.05 6.82 -5.65
C VAL A 13 -6.53 7.18 -5.55
N PRO A 14 -7.45 6.20 -5.60
CA PRO A 14 -8.87 6.48 -5.41
C PRO A 14 -9.11 7.18 -4.07
N ALA A 15 -10.02 8.15 -4.05
CA ALA A 15 -10.47 8.76 -2.80
C ALA A 15 -11.50 7.83 -2.12
N ASP A 16 -11.01 6.83 -1.37
CA ASP A 16 -11.83 5.95 -0.53
C ASP A 16 -11.26 5.91 0.89
N ARG A 17 -12.10 6.18 1.90
CA ARG A 17 -11.71 6.24 3.32
C ARG A 17 -11.18 4.91 3.86
N ALA A 18 -11.51 3.79 3.21
CA ALA A 18 -11.02 2.48 3.59
C ALA A 18 -9.61 2.21 3.06
N ILE A 19 -9.10 3.00 2.10
CA ILE A 19 -7.72 2.81 1.64
C ILE A 19 -6.77 3.11 2.81
N PRO A 20 -5.94 2.14 3.23
CA PRO A 20 -4.99 2.37 4.29
C PRO A 20 -4.02 3.50 3.90
N PRO A 21 -3.44 4.22 4.86
CA PRO A 21 -2.49 5.28 4.57
C PRO A 21 -1.14 4.69 4.11
N TYR A 22 -0.42 5.41 3.24
CA TYR A 22 0.93 5.05 2.83
C TYR A 22 1.93 5.12 3.99
N ALA A 23 2.99 4.32 3.92
CA ALA A 23 4.20 4.65 4.66
C ALA A 23 4.82 5.93 4.09
N TYR A 24 5.19 6.89 4.95
CA TYR A 24 5.58 8.24 4.53
C TYR A 24 6.74 8.27 3.51
N SER A 25 7.82 7.53 3.75
CA SER A 25 8.98 7.44 2.83
C SER A 25 8.59 6.89 1.46
N TRP A 26 7.60 6.00 1.40
CA TRP A 26 7.11 5.39 0.17
C TRP A 26 6.21 6.34 -0.61
N ASN A 27 5.32 7.09 0.08
CA ASN A 27 4.51 8.11 -0.58
C ASN A 27 5.39 9.19 -1.24
N THR A 28 6.37 9.71 -0.48
CA THR A 28 7.29 10.73 -1.01
C THR A 28 8.16 10.20 -2.14
N ALA A 29 8.59 8.94 -2.09
CA ALA A 29 9.29 8.31 -3.21
C ALA A 29 8.40 8.16 -4.45
N LEU A 30 7.12 7.83 -4.28
CA LEU A 30 6.16 7.65 -5.39
C LEU A 30 5.91 8.97 -6.14
N GLU A 31 5.91 10.09 -5.42
CA GLU A 31 5.82 11.44 -5.99
C GLU A 31 7.03 11.78 -6.87
N ASP A 32 8.22 11.30 -6.48
CA ASP A 32 9.50 11.59 -7.12
C ASP A 32 9.85 10.66 -8.31
N VAL A 33 9.03 9.65 -8.61
CA VAL A 33 9.27 8.75 -9.76
C VAL A 33 9.22 9.54 -11.07
N ASP A 34 10.19 9.29 -11.94
CA ASP A 34 10.20 9.80 -13.30
C ASP A 34 9.20 9.01 -14.16
N LYS A 35 8.09 9.66 -14.51
CA LYS A 35 6.93 9.10 -15.20
C LYS A 35 7.05 9.17 -16.73
N ASP A 36 8.23 9.49 -17.24
CA ASP A 36 8.47 9.53 -18.68
C ASP A 36 8.35 8.13 -19.30
N ILE A 37 7.36 7.96 -20.17
CA ILE A 37 7.08 6.67 -20.84
C ILE A 37 8.26 6.17 -21.70
N ARG A 38 9.17 7.07 -22.11
CA ARG A 38 10.37 6.70 -22.87
C ARG A 38 11.33 5.83 -22.06
N ARG A 39 11.18 5.80 -20.74
CA ARG A 39 11.96 4.93 -19.85
C ARG A 39 11.48 3.49 -19.85
N VAL A 40 10.22 3.26 -20.23
CA VAL A 40 9.62 1.94 -20.23
C VAL A 40 10.28 1.10 -21.33
N HIS A 41 10.79 -0.07 -20.96
CA HIS A 41 11.40 -0.99 -21.91
C HIS A 41 10.42 -1.38 -23.01
N ALA A 42 10.88 -1.39 -24.27
CA ALA A 42 10.03 -1.67 -25.43
C ALA A 42 9.33 -3.03 -25.38
N ASN A 43 9.93 -3.99 -24.67
CA ASN A 43 9.43 -5.35 -24.48
C ASN A 43 8.89 -5.57 -23.05
N ALA A 44 8.46 -4.50 -22.37
CA ALA A 44 7.86 -4.59 -21.04
C ALA A 44 6.75 -5.66 -21.03
N PRO A 45 6.83 -6.67 -20.14
CA PRO A 45 5.78 -7.66 -20.03
C PRO A 45 4.45 -7.00 -19.62
N LYS A 46 3.34 -7.60 -20.06
CA LYS A 46 2.03 -7.19 -19.55
C LYS A 46 1.97 -7.50 -18.06
N ILE A 47 1.47 -6.56 -17.26
CA ILE A 47 1.27 -6.86 -15.85
C ILE A 47 0.23 -7.96 -15.67
N ALA A 48 0.55 -8.87 -14.76
CA ALA A 48 -0.34 -9.81 -14.15
C ALA A 48 -0.12 -9.79 -12.63
N TYR A 49 -1.13 -10.17 -11.87
CA TYR A 49 -1.11 -10.13 -10.42
C TYR A 49 -1.44 -11.50 -9.83
N PHE A 50 -0.70 -11.90 -8.80
CA PHE A 50 -1.06 -13.06 -7.99
C PHE A 50 -2.29 -12.82 -7.13
N PHE A 51 -2.67 -11.57 -6.86
CA PHE A 51 -3.83 -11.23 -6.06
C PHE A 51 -4.63 -10.14 -6.79
N PRO A 52 -5.93 -9.98 -6.53
CA PRO A 52 -6.66 -8.85 -7.11
C PRO A 52 -5.96 -7.54 -6.74
N HIS A 53 -5.88 -6.62 -7.71
CA HIS A 53 -5.41 -5.27 -7.42
C HIS A 53 -6.35 -4.61 -6.40
N PRO A 54 -5.86 -3.99 -5.30
CA PRO A 54 -6.71 -3.42 -4.24
C PRO A 54 -7.77 -2.45 -4.77
N PHE A 55 -7.46 -1.73 -5.85
CA PHE A 55 -8.41 -0.81 -6.48
C PHE A 55 -9.67 -1.49 -7.01
N LEU A 56 -9.65 -2.78 -7.35
CA LEU A 56 -10.87 -3.49 -7.78
C LEU A 56 -11.94 -3.49 -6.68
N LEU A 57 -11.55 -3.50 -5.40
CA LEU A 57 -12.49 -3.56 -4.27
C LEU A 57 -13.03 -2.17 -3.86
N VAL A 58 -12.46 -1.09 -4.37
CA VAL A 58 -12.84 0.30 -4.03
C VAL A 58 -13.36 1.09 -5.24
N ARG A 59 -12.87 0.76 -6.44
CA ARG A 59 -13.24 1.40 -7.71
C ARG A 59 -14.37 0.60 -8.33
N GLY A 60 -15.59 1.10 -8.15
CA GLY A 60 -16.82 0.55 -8.70
C GLY A 60 -17.87 1.64 -8.77
N GLU A 61 -18.77 1.54 -9.74
CA GLU A 61 -19.77 2.58 -10.01
C GLU A 61 -20.92 2.56 -8.99
N SER A 62 -21.22 1.38 -8.42
CA SER A 62 -22.26 1.20 -7.40
C SER A 62 -21.72 0.53 -6.13
N ALA A 63 -22.40 0.76 -5.01
CA ALA A 63 -22.10 0.10 -3.74
C ALA A 63 -22.25 -1.43 -3.84
N GLU A 64 -23.26 -1.90 -4.58
CA GLU A 64 -23.50 -3.33 -4.84
C GLU A 64 -22.32 -3.99 -5.57
N HIS A 65 -21.73 -3.28 -6.54
CA HIS A 65 -20.59 -3.79 -7.30
C HIS A 65 -19.35 -3.96 -6.42
N LYS A 66 -19.05 -2.94 -5.59
CA LYS A 66 -17.95 -3.01 -4.62
C LYS A 66 -18.17 -4.12 -3.58
N GLN A 67 -19.39 -4.25 -3.08
CA GLN A 67 -19.77 -5.30 -2.14
C GLN A 67 -19.60 -6.69 -2.75
N ARG A 68 -20.04 -6.89 -4.00
CA ARG A 68 -19.85 -8.15 -4.72
C ARG A 68 -18.37 -8.54 -4.81
N TYR A 69 -17.51 -7.61 -5.18
CA TYR A 69 -16.07 -7.88 -5.34
C TYR A 69 -15.43 -8.24 -3.99
N LEU A 70 -15.81 -7.52 -2.94
CA LEU A 70 -15.36 -7.78 -1.58
C LEU A 70 -15.79 -9.17 -1.10
N CYS A 71 -17.08 -9.52 -1.21
CA CYS A 71 -17.58 -10.83 -0.81
C CYS A 71 -16.90 -11.96 -1.59
N ASN A 72 -16.79 -11.82 -2.90
CA ASN A 72 -16.22 -12.85 -3.77
C ASN A 72 -14.73 -13.05 -3.49
N TRP A 73 -14.00 -11.95 -3.24
CA TRP A 73 -12.62 -12.04 -2.79
C TRP A 73 -12.52 -12.79 -1.46
N LEU A 74 -13.25 -12.38 -0.43
CA LEU A 74 -13.14 -12.98 0.90
C LEU A 74 -13.53 -14.46 0.95
N THR A 75 -14.61 -14.85 0.24
CA THR A 75 -15.02 -16.26 0.16
C THR A 75 -13.96 -17.11 -0.54
N SER A 76 -13.21 -16.52 -1.48
CA SER A 76 -12.19 -17.22 -2.25
C SER A 76 -10.78 -17.16 -1.68
N GLN A 77 -10.50 -16.20 -0.82
CA GLN A 77 -9.14 -15.81 -0.45
C GLN A 77 -8.32 -16.98 0.11
N SER A 78 -8.84 -17.72 1.09
CA SER A 78 -8.09 -18.80 1.75
C SER A 78 -7.75 -19.93 0.78
N ALA A 79 -8.69 -20.30 -0.09
CA ALA A 79 -8.46 -21.30 -1.12
C ALA A 79 -7.42 -20.82 -2.14
N TRP A 80 -7.47 -19.54 -2.50
CA TRP A 80 -6.53 -18.95 -3.44
C TRP A 80 -5.11 -18.94 -2.90
N ILE A 81 -4.93 -18.52 -1.64
CA ILE A 81 -3.60 -18.47 -1.03
C ILE A 81 -3.01 -19.88 -0.90
N VAL A 82 -3.81 -20.87 -0.47
CA VAL A 82 -3.37 -22.27 -0.45
C VAL A 82 -2.96 -22.72 -1.84
N TRP A 83 -3.72 -22.36 -2.87
CA TRP A 83 -3.37 -22.68 -4.25
C TRP A 83 -2.02 -22.06 -4.64
N VAL A 84 -1.84 -20.75 -4.45
CA VAL A 84 -0.56 -20.05 -4.71
C VAL A 84 0.63 -20.69 -3.97
N LEU A 85 0.41 -21.25 -2.77
CA LEU A 85 1.44 -21.92 -1.99
C LEU A 85 1.83 -23.32 -2.52
N ILE A 86 0.85 -24.10 -3.00
CA ILE A 86 1.07 -25.52 -3.33
C ILE A 86 1.22 -25.80 -4.82
N SER A 87 0.89 -24.85 -5.69
CA SER A 87 1.00 -25.00 -7.14
C SER A 87 1.92 -23.94 -7.75
N ASN A 88 2.56 -24.30 -8.87
CA ASN A 88 3.36 -23.40 -9.71
C ASN A 88 2.44 -22.46 -10.52
N THR A 89 1.63 -21.69 -9.80
CA THR A 89 0.63 -20.79 -10.39
C THR A 89 1.32 -19.63 -11.07
N SER A 90 0.78 -19.21 -12.20
CA SER A 90 1.20 -17.99 -12.88
C SER A 90 0.34 -16.82 -12.41
N PRO A 91 0.87 -15.60 -12.38
CA PRO A 91 0.08 -14.42 -12.08
C PRO A 91 -1.03 -14.24 -13.12
N VAL A 92 -2.16 -13.66 -12.70
CA VAL A 92 -3.37 -13.54 -13.51
C VAL A 92 -3.54 -12.10 -14.01
N ILE A 93 -3.88 -11.94 -15.29
CA ILE A 93 -4.05 -10.60 -15.89
C ILE A 93 -5.28 -9.87 -15.29
N PRO A 94 -5.29 -8.52 -15.27
CA PRO A 94 -6.28 -7.76 -14.49
C PRO A 94 -7.74 -7.96 -14.92
N CYS A 95 -8.00 -8.18 -16.22
CA CYS A 95 -9.36 -8.43 -16.70
C CYS A 95 -9.92 -9.76 -16.19
N CYS A 96 -9.08 -10.79 -16.06
CA CYS A 96 -9.50 -12.07 -15.53
C CYS A 96 -9.87 -11.98 -14.04
N TRP A 97 -9.14 -11.17 -13.26
CA TRP A 97 -9.54 -10.85 -11.88
C TRP A 97 -10.88 -10.13 -11.83
N HIS A 98 -11.08 -9.14 -12.69
CA HIS A 98 -12.34 -8.40 -12.78
C HIS A 98 -13.51 -9.34 -13.11
N ASP A 99 -13.34 -10.21 -14.10
CA ASP A 99 -14.38 -11.16 -14.52
C ASP A 99 -14.68 -12.16 -13.40
N PHE A 100 -13.65 -12.75 -12.78
CA PHE A 100 -13.80 -13.66 -11.65
C PHE A 100 -14.57 -13.02 -10.49
N LEU A 101 -14.15 -11.83 -10.04
CA LEU A 101 -14.82 -11.13 -8.92
C LEU A 101 -16.25 -10.70 -9.26
N ASN A 102 -16.63 -10.69 -10.54
CA ASN A 102 -18.00 -10.40 -10.98
C ASN A 102 -18.85 -11.67 -11.22
N THR A 103 -18.25 -12.87 -11.24
CA THR A 103 -18.95 -14.13 -11.62
C THR A 103 -19.89 -14.70 -10.57
N ILE A 104 -19.68 -14.41 -9.29
CA ILE A 104 -20.47 -15.03 -8.22
C ILE A 104 -21.65 -14.10 -7.88
N PRO A 105 -22.90 -14.57 -8.07
CA PRO A 105 -24.09 -13.79 -7.71
C PRO A 105 -24.06 -13.48 -6.21
N MET A 106 -24.24 -12.20 -5.89
CA MET A 106 -24.33 -11.72 -4.51
C MET A 106 -25.45 -12.48 -3.78
N ILE A 107 -25.17 -12.93 -2.55
CA ILE A 107 -26.20 -13.36 -1.61
C ILE A 107 -26.93 -12.09 -1.20
N SER A 108 -27.98 -11.68 -1.92
CA SER A 108 -28.85 -10.61 -1.44
C SER A 108 -29.66 -11.18 -0.28
N SER A 109 -29.55 -10.53 0.88
CA SER A 109 -30.52 -10.70 1.96
C SER A 109 -31.94 -10.51 1.37
N ASN A 110 -32.78 -11.54 1.51
CA ASN A 110 -34.19 -11.62 1.15
C ASN A 110 -34.59 -12.35 -0.15
N HIS A 111 -33.68 -13.03 -0.87
CA HIS A 111 -34.13 -14.05 -1.83
C HIS A 111 -33.08 -15.17 -1.96
N TRP A 112 -33.33 -16.30 -1.31
CA TRP A 112 -32.56 -17.54 -1.44
C TRP A 112 -32.78 -18.20 -2.80
N ALA A 113 -32.61 -17.47 -3.90
CA ALA A 113 -32.73 -18.00 -5.26
C ALA A 113 -31.44 -18.73 -5.69
N TRP A 114 -30.98 -19.67 -4.87
CA TRP A 114 -30.15 -20.77 -5.36
C TRP A 114 -31.07 -21.95 -5.63
N GLY A 115 -31.46 -22.11 -6.90
CA GLY A 115 -31.94 -23.40 -7.40
C GLY A 115 -30.76 -24.38 -7.52
N PRO A 116 -31.01 -25.70 -7.51
CA PRO A 116 -29.95 -26.71 -7.50
C PRO A 116 -28.99 -26.56 -8.70
N VAL A 117 -27.71 -26.72 -8.40
CA VAL A 117 -26.47 -26.39 -9.14
C VAL A 117 -26.22 -27.26 -10.38
N GLY A 118 -27.20 -28.06 -10.79
CA GLY A 118 -27.09 -28.92 -11.98
C GLY A 118 -27.54 -28.28 -13.28
N SER A 119 -28.20 -27.11 -13.24
CA SER A 119 -29.05 -26.68 -14.34
C SER A 119 -28.75 -25.30 -14.94
N ARG A 120 -27.70 -24.58 -14.49
CA ARG A 120 -27.24 -23.42 -15.27
C ARG A 120 -26.49 -23.94 -16.49
N GLY A 121 -27.19 -23.97 -17.62
CA GLY A 121 -26.63 -24.42 -18.89
C GLY A 121 -25.32 -23.69 -19.19
N ARG A 122 -24.36 -24.46 -19.71
CA ARG A 122 -23.08 -23.97 -20.25
C ARG A 122 -23.28 -22.82 -21.26
N ASP A 123 -24.47 -22.75 -21.86
CA ASP A 123 -24.90 -21.79 -22.88
C ASP A 123 -25.42 -20.45 -22.31
N THR A 124 -25.48 -20.28 -20.98
CA THR A 124 -25.77 -18.98 -20.36
C THR A 124 -24.51 -18.13 -20.26
N HIS A 125 -24.62 -16.80 -20.41
CA HIS A 125 -23.49 -15.87 -20.23
C HIS A 125 -22.74 -16.12 -18.90
N SER A 126 -23.47 -16.36 -17.81
CA SER A 126 -22.89 -16.72 -16.51
C SER A 126 -22.17 -18.07 -16.50
N GLY A 127 -22.68 -19.07 -17.23
CA GLY A 127 -22.04 -20.39 -17.35
C GLY A 127 -20.73 -20.33 -18.14
N CYS A 128 -20.69 -19.55 -19.22
CA CYS A 128 -19.47 -19.28 -19.98
C CYS A 128 -18.41 -18.56 -19.13
N GLN A 129 -18.82 -17.55 -18.36
CA GLN A 129 -17.91 -16.79 -17.49
C GLN A 129 -17.34 -17.66 -16.35
N LEU A 130 -18.14 -18.60 -15.84
CA LEU A 130 -17.70 -19.55 -14.82
C LEU A 130 -16.71 -20.58 -15.36
N GLN A 131 -16.94 -21.05 -16.59
CA GLN A 131 -16.01 -21.95 -17.27
C GLN A 131 -14.67 -21.24 -17.53
N ALA A 132 -14.71 -20.02 -18.07
CA ALA A 132 -13.50 -19.22 -18.27
C ALA A 132 -12.73 -18.98 -16.95
N SER A 133 -13.44 -18.72 -15.86
CA SER A 133 -12.82 -18.63 -14.52
C SER A 133 -12.22 -19.96 -14.07
N SER A 134 -12.87 -21.08 -14.35
CA SER A 134 -12.34 -22.40 -14.00
C SER A 134 -11.09 -22.76 -14.79
N ASP A 135 -11.01 -22.30 -16.05
CA ASP A 135 -9.83 -22.51 -16.90
C ASP A 135 -8.62 -21.69 -16.41
N ILE A 136 -8.85 -20.51 -15.81
CA ILE A 136 -7.80 -19.60 -15.33
C ILE A 136 -7.38 -19.93 -13.89
N PHE A 137 -8.35 -20.13 -13.00
CA PHE A 137 -8.12 -20.26 -11.56
C PHE A 137 -8.19 -21.72 -11.07
N GLY A 138 -8.64 -22.64 -11.91
CA GLY A 138 -8.83 -24.05 -11.59
C GLY A 138 -10.26 -24.38 -11.12
N PRO A 139 -10.82 -25.54 -11.52
CA PRO A 139 -12.20 -25.92 -11.21
C PRO A 139 -12.46 -26.14 -9.72
N GLU A 140 -11.45 -26.67 -9.00
CA GLU A 140 -11.54 -26.91 -7.55
C GLU A 140 -11.62 -25.60 -6.77
N PHE A 141 -10.83 -24.61 -7.17
CA PHE A 141 -10.89 -23.27 -6.59
C PHE A 141 -12.27 -22.65 -6.82
N VAL A 142 -12.72 -22.60 -8.07
CA VAL A 142 -14.02 -22.00 -8.44
C VAL A 142 -15.18 -22.69 -7.71
N ARG A 143 -15.11 -24.00 -7.46
CA ARG A 143 -16.13 -24.72 -6.68
C ARG A 143 -16.20 -24.27 -5.21
N VAL A 144 -15.07 -24.07 -4.55
CA VAL A 144 -15.02 -23.60 -3.14
C VAL A 144 -15.66 -22.21 -3.01
N THR A 145 -15.44 -21.34 -4.00
CA THR A 145 -15.95 -19.96 -3.98
C THR A 145 -17.47 -19.85 -4.12
N GLN A 146 -18.15 -20.92 -4.55
CA GLN A 146 -19.59 -20.95 -4.79
C GLN A 146 -20.42 -21.36 -3.56
N ALA A 147 -19.78 -21.75 -2.46
CA ALA A 147 -20.51 -22.07 -1.23
C ALA A 147 -21.13 -20.79 -0.66
N ALA A 148 -22.47 -20.72 -0.61
CA ALA A 148 -23.17 -19.60 0.00
C ALA A 148 -22.89 -19.57 1.50
N THR A 149 -22.17 -18.54 1.96
CA THR A 149 -21.92 -18.31 3.38
C THR A 149 -22.12 -16.83 3.71
N SER A 150 -22.78 -16.56 4.83
CA SER A 150 -22.86 -15.21 5.40
C SER A 150 -21.64 -14.84 6.22
N GLN A 151 -20.82 -15.84 6.59
CA GLN A 151 -19.63 -15.67 7.41
C GLN A 151 -18.40 -16.27 6.74
N VAL A 152 -17.28 -15.54 6.83
CA VAL A 152 -16.01 -15.95 6.25
C VAL A 152 -14.89 -15.75 7.27
N GLN A 153 -13.95 -16.69 7.29
CA GLN A 153 -12.74 -16.54 8.07
C GLN A 153 -11.74 -15.69 7.27
N PHE A 154 -11.36 -14.55 7.84
CA PHE A 154 -10.29 -13.69 7.34
C PHE A 154 -9.17 -13.68 8.38
N ARG A 155 -8.10 -14.43 8.13
CA ARG A 155 -7.03 -14.70 9.11
C ARG A 155 -7.61 -15.25 10.43
N ASP A 156 -7.40 -14.55 11.53
CA ASP A 156 -7.91 -14.84 12.87
C ASP A 156 -9.27 -14.18 13.17
N LEU A 157 -9.88 -13.52 12.18
CA LEU A 157 -11.17 -12.82 12.32
C LEU A 157 -12.30 -13.60 11.64
N MET A 158 -13.45 -13.70 12.31
CA MET A 158 -14.70 -14.17 11.70
C MET A 158 -15.50 -12.96 11.25
N LEU A 159 -15.71 -12.80 9.95
CA LEU A 159 -16.40 -11.64 9.36
C LEU A 159 -17.81 -12.02 8.92
N ASN A 160 -18.77 -11.15 9.18
CA ASN A 160 -20.09 -11.21 8.55
C ASN A 160 -20.05 -10.35 7.28
N LEU A 161 -20.30 -10.97 6.12
CA LEU A 161 -20.20 -10.32 4.82
C LEU A 161 -21.17 -9.14 4.68
N ASP A 162 -22.32 -9.18 5.35
CA ASP A 162 -23.33 -8.12 5.28
C ASP A 162 -23.00 -6.91 6.17
N GLN A 163 -21.98 -7.01 7.01
CA GLN A 163 -21.68 -6.05 8.09
C GLN A 163 -20.20 -5.65 8.13
N ILE A 164 -19.56 -5.52 6.96
CA ILE A 164 -18.16 -5.09 6.87
C ILE A 164 -18.09 -3.56 6.99
N ASP A 165 -17.57 -3.07 8.11
CA ASP A 165 -17.27 -1.65 8.31
C ASP A 165 -16.02 -1.19 7.53
N ASP A 166 -15.79 0.13 7.43
CA ASP A 166 -14.65 0.65 6.67
C ASP A 166 -13.31 0.28 7.27
N ILE A 167 -13.25 0.09 8.60
CA ILE A 167 -12.02 -0.30 9.29
C ILE A 167 -11.63 -1.71 8.84
N THR A 168 -12.58 -2.64 8.85
CA THR A 168 -12.41 -4.02 8.40
C THR A 168 -12.11 -4.05 6.90
N LYS A 169 -12.82 -3.26 6.09
CA LYS A 169 -12.50 -3.09 4.67
C LYS A 169 -11.06 -2.60 4.47
N GLY A 170 -10.60 -1.66 5.31
CA GLY A 170 -9.22 -1.20 5.28
C GLY A 170 -8.22 -2.28 5.67
N LYS A 171 -8.55 -3.17 6.61
CA LYS A 171 -7.70 -4.32 6.96
C LYS A 171 -7.55 -5.29 5.79
N ILE A 172 -8.65 -5.53 5.07
CA ILE A 172 -8.67 -6.37 3.86
C ILE A 172 -7.85 -5.73 2.74
N LEU A 173 -7.99 -4.43 2.52
CA LEU A 173 -7.20 -3.70 1.53
C LEU A 173 -5.71 -3.72 1.90
N TRP A 174 -5.37 -3.48 3.17
CA TRP A 174 -4.00 -3.57 3.66
C TRP A 174 -3.38 -4.94 3.39
N ASP A 175 -4.15 -6.02 3.62
CA ASP A 175 -3.74 -7.38 3.36
C ASP A 175 -3.44 -7.62 1.86
N LEU A 176 -4.32 -7.13 0.97
CA LEU A 176 -4.10 -7.18 -0.47
C LEU A 176 -2.87 -6.35 -0.91
N TYR A 177 -2.67 -5.15 -0.35
CA TYR A 177 -1.49 -4.35 -0.63
C TYR A 177 -0.21 -5.08 -0.23
N LYS A 178 -0.21 -5.73 0.94
CA LYS A 178 0.95 -6.48 1.44
C LYS A 178 1.25 -7.71 0.58
N HIS A 179 0.24 -8.51 0.23
CA HIS A 179 0.43 -9.67 -0.65
C HIS A 179 0.94 -9.23 -2.02
N ASN A 180 0.27 -8.28 -2.68
CA ASN A 180 0.72 -7.82 -3.99
C ASN A 180 2.13 -7.22 -3.95
N PHE A 181 2.48 -6.41 -2.94
CA PHE A 181 3.84 -5.87 -2.82
C PHE A 181 4.91 -6.97 -2.72
N ARG A 182 4.67 -8.03 -1.91
CA ARG A 182 5.59 -9.17 -1.77
C ARG A 182 5.83 -9.85 -3.12
N PHE A 183 4.76 -10.12 -3.87
CA PHE A 183 4.85 -10.81 -5.16
C PHE A 183 5.40 -9.91 -6.26
N GLU A 184 5.03 -8.63 -6.33
CA GLU A 184 5.59 -7.68 -7.29
C GLU A 184 7.09 -7.50 -7.11
N LEU A 185 7.56 -7.42 -5.86
CA LEU A 185 8.98 -7.36 -5.56
C LEU A 185 9.71 -8.63 -6.03
N ALA A 186 9.17 -9.81 -5.72
CA ALA A 186 9.76 -11.08 -6.16
C ALA A 186 9.80 -11.21 -7.69
N VAL A 187 8.72 -10.81 -8.37
CA VAL A 187 8.64 -10.84 -9.83
C VAL A 187 9.64 -9.88 -10.47
N LEU A 188 9.77 -8.66 -9.93
CA LEU A 188 10.74 -7.70 -10.43
C LEU A 188 12.18 -8.15 -10.18
N ASP A 189 12.48 -8.69 -8.99
CA ASP A 189 13.79 -9.25 -8.66
C ASP A 189 14.15 -10.37 -9.65
N HIS A 190 13.23 -11.30 -9.89
CA HIS A 190 13.43 -12.37 -10.87
C HIS A 190 13.64 -11.85 -12.29
N LEU A 191 12.92 -10.80 -12.69
CA LEU A 191 13.07 -10.19 -14.00
C LEU A 191 14.44 -9.52 -14.19
N LEU A 192 14.96 -8.87 -13.16
CA LEU A 192 16.20 -8.09 -13.23
C LEU A 192 17.46 -8.94 -13.04
N VAL A 193 17.38 -10.01 -12.27
CA VAL A 193 18.51 -10.91 -11.97
C VAL A 193 18.16 -12.40 -12.15
N PRO A 194 17.65 -12.82 -13.33
CA PRO A 194 17.17 -14.19 -13.55
C PRO A 194 18.23 -15.27 -13.33
N GLN A 195 19.51 -14.93 -13.53
CA GLN A 195 20.64 -15.82 -13.28
C GLN A 195 20.78 -16.22 -11.81
N LEU A 196 20.45 -15.32 -10.87
CA LEU A 196 20.52 -15.62 -9.44
C LEU A 196 19.36 -16.50 -8.98
N TRP A 197 18.21 -16.41 -9.64
CA TRP A 197 17.05 -17.27 -9.37
C TRP A 197 17.19 -18.69 -9.92
N SER A 198 18.07 -18.88 -10.90
CA SER A 198 18.36 -20.18 -11.51
C SER A 198 19.47 -20.94 -10.78
N ASP A 199 20.16 -20.28 -9.85
CA ASP A 199 21.29 -20.83 -9.13
C ASP A 199 20.81 -21.59 -7.88
N PRO A 200 21.03 -22.92 -7.80
CA PRO A 200 20.60 -23.72 -6.64
C PRO A 200 21.29 -23.33 -5.33
N ASP A 201 22.46 -22.66 -5.39
CA ASP A 201 23.19 -22.19 -4.20
C ASP A 201 22.73 -20.78 -3.75
N HIS A 202 21.87 -20.12 -4.54
CA HIS A 202 21.32 -18.80 -4.25
C HIS A 202 19.80 -18.83 -4.07
N SER A 203 19.37 -18.81 -2.81
CA SER A 203 17.95 -18.62 -2.50
C SER A 203 17.56 -17.14 -2.55
N CYS A 204 17.37 -16.60 -3.77
CA CYS A 204 16.80 -15.26 -3.96
C CYS A 204 15.46 -15.12 -3.25
N LEU A 205 14.64 -16.18 -3.29
CA LEU A 205 13.36 -16.19 -2.61
C LEU A 205 13.51 -16.02 -1.09
N ASP A 206 14.50 -16.66 -0.45
CA ASP A 206 14.73 -16.48 0.99
C ASP A 206 15.18 -15.04 1.31
N LYS A 207 16.04 -14.44 0.48
CA LYS A 207 16.45 -13.04 0.64
C LYS A 207 15.26 -12.09 0.51
N VAL A 208 14.38 -12.34 -0.46
CA VAL A 208 13.14 -11.56 -0.61
C VAL A 208 12.22 -11.76 0.59
N CYS A 209 12.07 -13.00 1.08
CA CYS A 209 11.25 -13.30 2.25
C CYS A 209 11.76 -12.58 3.52
N GLN A 210 13.08 -12.43 3.68
CA GLN A 210 13.69 -11.72 4.82
C GLN A 210 13.34 -10.22 4.90
N ILE A 211 12.83 -9.62 3.82
CA ILE A 211 12.36 -8.21 3.83
C ILE A 211 11.03 -8.07 4.59
N PHE A 212 10.35 -9.19 4.84
CA PHE A 212 9.02 -9.20 5.41
C PHE A 212 9.03 -9.81 6.81
N PRO A 213 8.25 -9.25 7.74
CA PRO A 213 8.05 -9.90 9.03
C PRO A 213 7.28 -11.21 8.85
N GLY A 214 7.57 -12.15 9.75
CA GLY A 214 6.91 -13.46 9.80
C GLY A 214 7.73 -14.58 9.16
N ASN A 215 7.19 -15.79 9.23
CA ASN A 215 7.84 -17.00 8.74
C ASN A 215 7.12 -17.59 7.51
N SER A 216 6.04 -16.94 7.05
CA SER A 216 5.11 -17.53 6.07
C SER A 216 5.50 -17.28 4.61
N GLN A 217 6.79 -17.35 4.27
CA GLN A 217 7.29 -17.05 2.91
C GLN A 217 6.65 -15.76 2.32
N LEU A 218 6.16 -15.80 1.08
CA LEU A 218 5.48 -14.66 0.45
C LEU A 218 3.99 -14.51 0.82
N THR A 219 3.36 -15.50 1.45
CA THR A 219 1.92 -15.47 1.75
C THR A 219 1.64 -15.43 3.25
N MET A 220 0.85 -14.49 3.74
CA MET A 220 0.63 -14.33 5.18
C MET A 220 -0.51 -15.21 5.73
N CYS A 221 -0.75 -16.37 5.12
CA CYS A 221 -1.99 -17.14 5.27
C CYS A 221 -2.26 -17.66 6.68
N VAL A 222 -1.19 -18.00 7.41
CA VAL A 222 -1.25 -18.58 8.75
C VAL A 222 -0.99 -17.57 9.86
N GLU A 223 -0.73 -16.32 9.51
CA GLU A 223 -0.40 -15.27 10.47
C GLU A 223 -1.67 -14.54 10.94
N PRO A 224 -1.82 -14.30 12.26
CA PRO A 224 -2.89 -13.46 12.76
C PRO A 224 -2.75 -12.04 12.19
N PHE A 225 -3.85 -11.30 12.16
CA PHE A 225 -3.80 -9.91 11.72
C PHE A 225 -2.89 -9.09 12.67
N PRO A 226 -1.92 -8.34 12.15
CA PRO A 226 -0.95 -7.67 13.00
C PRO A 226 -1.59 -6.57 13.86
N THR A 227 -1.11 -6.47 15.09
CA THR A 227 -1.60 -5.48 16.08
C THR A 227 -0.85 -4.15 16.01
N LYS A 228 0.32 -4.11 15.39
CA LYS A 228 1.15 -2.91 15.19
C LYS A 228 1.84 -2.95 13.83
N ASN A 229 2.24 -1.79 13.32
CA ASN A 229 3.05 -1.71 12.11
C ASN A 229 4.41 -2.37 12.34
N GLN A 230 4.82 -3.23 11.42
CA GLN A 230 6.05 -4.03 11.46
C GLN A 230 6.78 -3.95 10.12
N GLY A 231 8.02 -4.45 10.07
CA GLY A 231 8.75 -4.51 8.81
C GLY A 231 9.24 -3.13 8.34
N LEU A 232 9.21 -2.94 7.03
CA LEU A 232 9.42 -1.64 6.36
C LEU A 232 8.45 -0.53 6.83
N ALA A 233 7.31 -0.89 7.42
CA ALA A 233 6.34 0.07 7.96
C ALA A 233 6.51 0.33 9.47
N SER A 234 7.48 -0.32 10.13
CA SER A 234 7.67 -0.18 11.58
C SER A 234 8.02 1.25 11.99
N LYS A 235 7.51 1.65 13.15
CA LYS A 235 7.91 2.91 13.82
C LYS A 235 9.13 2.71 14.74
N GLU A 236 9.47 1.47 15.05
CA GLU A 236 10.61 1.13 15.87
C GLU A 236 11.87 1.15 15.00
N LEU A 237 12.79 2.07 15.31
CA LEU A 237 13.95 2.36 14.45
C LEU A 237 14.81 1.11 14.20
N GLN A 238 15.09 0.33 15.25
CA GLN A 238 15.92 -0.87 15.14
C GLN A 238 15.28 -1.95 14.28
N GLU A 239 13.99 -2.22 14.50
CA GLU A 239 13.22 -3.13 13.65
C GLU A 239 13.24 -2.63 12.20
N LYS A 240 12.95 -1.35 11.98
CA LYS A 240 12.90 -0.77 10.63
C LYS A 240 14.24 -0.88 9.91
N CYS A 241 15.35 -0.57 10.58
CA CYS A 241 16.70 -0.70 10.03
C CYS A 241 16.99 -2.12 9.55
N HIS A 242 16.60 -3.14 10.32
CA HIS A 242 16.80 -4.53 9.94
C HIS A 242 16.12 -4.86 8.60
N TYR A 243 14.87 -4.46 8.41
CA TYR A 243 14.14 -4.72 7.17
C TYR A 243 14.58 -3.82 6.00
N ILE A 244 14.98 -2.58 6.27
CA ILE A 244 15.57 -1.72 5.22
C ILE A 244 16.90 -2.30 4.74
N GLU A 245 17.71 -2.87 5.63
CA GLU A 245 18.96 -3.54 5.25
C GLU A 245 18.69 -4.79 4.40
N GLY A 246 17.72 -5.62 4.78
CA GLY A 246 17.27 -6.74 3.94
C GLY A 246 16.80 -6.28 2.55
N PHE A 247 16.04 -5.18 2.50
CA PHE A 247 15.58 -4.60 1.25
C PHE A 247 16.75 -4.10 0.39
N ARG A 248 17.71 -3.40 1.00
CA ARG A 248 18.94 -2.93 0.37
C ARG A 248 19.75 -4.07 -0.24
N VAL A 249 19.89 -5.19 0.48
CA VAL A 249 20.65 -6.37 0.03
C VAL A 249 20.03 -6.97 -1.23
N VAL A 250 18.70 -7.10 -1.29
CA VAL A 250 18.01 -7.57 -2.51
C VAL A 250 18.25 -6.60 -3.67
N LEU A 251 17.97 -5.31 -3.45
CA LEU A 251 18.13 -4.28 -4.48
C LEU A 251 19.58 -4.09 -4.95
N SER A 252 20.58 -4.38 -4.11
CA SER A 252 22.00 -4.22 -4.48
C SER A 252 22.46 -5.15 -5.60
N SER A 253 21.71 -6.22 -5.87
CA SER A 253 21.97 -7.10 -7.00
C SER A 253 21.44 -6.54 -8.32
N TRP A 254 20.57 -5.53 -8.28
CA TRP A 254 19.87 -5.01 -9.45
C TRP A 254 20.78 -4.14 -10.31
N PRO A 255 20.56 -4.11 -11.64
CA PRO A 255 21.27 -3.21 -12.53
C PRO A 255 21.10 -1.74 -12.10
N ARG A 256 22.19 -0.96 -12.15
CA ARG A 256 22.22 0.47 -11.84
C ARG A 256 21.90 0.80 -10.36
N PHE A 257 22.12 -0.14 -9.44
CA PHE A 257 21.99 0.16 -8.02
C PHE A 257 22.88 1.35 -7.61
N PRO A 258 22.38 2.34 -6.86
CA PRO A 258 23.15 3.53 -6.51
C PRO A 258 24.31 3.23 -5.55
N THR A 259 25.51 3.69 -5.88
CA THR A 259 26.73 3.43 -5.10
C THR A 259 26.68 4.06 -3.71
N ASP A 260 25.96 5.16 -3.53
CA ASP A 260 25.75 5.80 -2.23
C ASP A 260 24.84 4.99 -1.28
N LEU A 261 24.22 3.91 -1.77
CA LEU A 261 23.39 2.97 -1.00
C LEU A 261 24.08 1.61 -0.79
N GLU A 262 25.33 1.43 -1.21
CA GLU A 262 26.07 0.18 -1.01
C GLU A 262 26.51 -0.04 0.45
N ALA A 263 26.69 1.05 1.20
CA ALA A 263 27.05 0.97 2.61
C ALA A 263 25.89 0.46 3.47
N SER A 264 26.22 -0.39 4.45
CA SER A 264 25.24 -0.89 5.42
C SER A 264 24.77 0.21 6.37
N LEU A 265 23.50 0.16 6.76
CA LEU A 265 22.89 1.11 7.71
C LEU A 265 23.26 0.84 9.18
N LEU A 266 23.70 -0.38 9.51
CA LEU A 266 23.93 -0.80 10.90
C LEU A 266 25.39 -0.57 11.33
N PRO A 267 25.67 -0.20 12.60
CA PRO A 267 24.76 -0.09 13.74
C PRO A 267 24.43 1.36 14.21
N SER A 268 24.88 2.41 13.52
CA SER A 268 24.91 3.79 14.04
C SER A 268 23.89 4.77 13.45
N ALA A 269 22.91 4.30 12.68
CA ALA A 269 21.99 5.19 11.97
C ALA A 269 20.99 5.91 12.90
N ASN A 270 20.94 7.24 12.78
CA ASN A 270 19.88 8.06 13.37
C ASN A 270 18.61 8.04 12.49
N SER A 271 17.47 8.48 13.02
CA SER A 271 16.18 8.45 12.34
C SER A 271 16.17 9.14 10.97
N ALA A 272 16.82 10.31 10.86
CA ALA A 272 16.88 11.08 9.62
C ALA A 272 17.67 10.35 8.53
N HIS A 273 18.78 9.71 8.90
CA HIS A 273 19.58 8.93 7.97
C HIS A 273 18.82 7.69 7.47
N VAL A 274 18.17 6.95 8.38
CA VAL A 274 17.34 5.77 8.02
C VAL A 274 16.22 6.17 7.08
N TRP A 275 15.54 7.27 7.35
CA TRP A 275 14.49 7.79 6.47
C TRP A 275 15.01 8.15 5.08
N ALA A 276 16.16 8.83 5.00
CA ALA A 276 16.75 9.24 3.73
C ALA A 276 17.15 8.02 2.87
N VAL A 277 17.73 6.99 3.49
CA VAL A 277 18.09 5.74 2.80
C VAL A 277 16.85 4.97 2.39
N GLU A 278 15.85 4.83 3.26
CA GLU A 278 14.56 4.20 2.91
C GLU A 278 13.89 4.88 1.72
N LYS A 279 13.81 6.22 1.72
CA LYS A 279 13.22 6.98 0.60
C LYS A 279 13.97 6.70 -0.71
N LYS A 280 15.31 6.72 -0.69
CA LYS A 280 16.13 6.45 -1.89
C LYS A 280 15.97 5.02 -2.40
N LEU A 281 15.94 4.03 -1.51
CA LEU A 281 15.70 2.62 -1.88
C LEU A 281 14.29 2.43 -2.44
N ALA A 282 13.28 3.05 -1.82
CA ALA A 282 11.90 3.02 -2.31
C ALA A 282 11.80 3.66 -3.71
N LEU A 283 12.44 4.82 -3.93
CA LEU A 283 12.49 5.47 -5.24
C LEU A 283 13.17 4.59 -6.29
N PHE A 284 14.31 3.98 -5.95
CA PHE A 284 15.00 3.05 -6.85
C PHE A 284 14.14 1.84 -7.22
N TYR A 285 13.45 1.24 -6.23
CA TYR A 285 12.49 0.16 -6.47
C TYR A 285 11.36 0.60 -7.41
N MET A 286 10.70 1.72 -7.11
CA MET A 286 9.57 2.19 -7.90
C MET A 286 9.95 2.57 -9.31
N GLN A 287 11.11 3.21 -9.49
CA GLN A 287 11.64 3.55 -10.80
C GLN A 287 11.98 2.29 -11.59
N SER A 288 12.64 1.31 -10.96
CA SER A 288 12.96 0.03 -11.60
C SER A 288 11.70 -0.71 -12.02
N PHE A 289 10.67 -0.69 -11.17
CA PHE A 289 9.38 -1.28 -11.49
C PHE A 289 8.72 -0.57 -12.68
N PHE A 290 8.64 0.75 -12.65
CA PHE A 290 8.04 1.53 -13.74
C PHE A 290 8.78 1.35 -15.07
N ASP A 291 10.12 1.39 -15.07
CA ASP A 291 10.96 1.18 -16.24
C ASP A 291 10.68 -0.21 -16.89
N ASN A 292 10.28 -1.21 -16.10
CA ASN A 292 10.05 -2.58 -16.58
C ASN A 292 8.59 -2.94 -16.88
N PHE A 293 7.62 -2.35 -16.17
CA PHE A 293 6.19 -2.70 -16.33
C PHE A 293 5.33 -1.56 -16.88
N GLY A 294 5.83 -0.32 -16.86
CA GLY A 294 5.14 0.86 -17.40
C GLY A 294 3.98 1.38 -16.55
N HIS A 295 3.87 0.96 -15.28
CA HIS A 295 2.89 1.48 -14.33
C HIS A 295 3.49 1.51 -12.91
N PRO A 296 2.89 2.24 -11.95
CA PRO A 296 3.38 2.24 -10.57
C PRO A 296 3.26 0.86 -9.91
N PRO A 297 4.22 0.47 -9.07
CA PRO A 297 4.05 -0.69 -8.20
C PRO A 297 3.04 -0.43 -7.10
N ILE A 298 2.53 -1.51 -6.54
CA ILE A 298 1.91 -1.52 -5.23
C ILE A 298 2.99 -1.30 -4.16
N VAL A 299 2.71 -0.41 -3.21
CA VAL A 299 3.67 0.01 -2.17
C VAL A 299 3.18 -0.36 -0.76
N PRO A 300 4.08 -0.40 0.24
CA PRO A 300 3.71 -0.63 1.64
C PRO A 300 2.76 0.43 2.20
N HIS A 301 1.73 -0.06 2.89
CA HIS A 301 0.78 0.75 3.62
C HIS A 301 0.86 0.47 5.12
N LEU A 302 0.45 1.45 5.93
CA LEU A 302 0.29 1.27 7.37
C LEU A 302 -1.02 0.55 7.67
N ILE A 303 -1.04 -0.21 8.75
CA ILE A 303 -2.24 -0.85 9.25
C ILE A 303 -3.29 0.23 9.56
N PRO A 304 -4.55 0.07 9.11
CA PRO A 304 -5.64 0.95 9.50
C PRO A 304 -5.78 0.94 11.03
N ASN A 305 -5.63 2.10 11.65
CA ASN A 305 -5.85 2.26 13.08
C ASN A 305 -7.31 2.69 13.31
N HIS A 306 -7.84 2.45 14.51
CA HIS A 306 -9.14 2.94 14.95
C HIS A 306 -9.24 4.48 15.04
N LEU A 307 -8.17 5.20 14.75
CA LEU A 307 -8.15 6.66 14.81
C LEU A 307 -8.52 7.23 13.44
N PRO A 308 -9.35 8.30 13.39
CA PRO A 308 -9.66 8.98 12.14
C PRO A 308 -8.36 9.37 11.43
N PRO A 309 -8.35 9.43 10.08
CA PRO A 309 -7.13 9.71 9.34
C PRO A 309 -6.53 11.01 9.88
N PRO A 310 -5.27 11.00 10.38
CA PRO A 310 -4.61 12.24 10.68
C PRO A 310 -4.53 13.01 9.37
N CYS A 311 -5.04 14.25 9.35
CA CYS A 311 -4.69 15.19 8.29
C CYS A 311 -3.17 15.10 8.13
N TYR A 312 -2.71 14.70 6.93
CA TYR A 312 -1.30 14.40 6.62
C TYR A 312 -0.33 15.60 6.74
N LEU A 313 -0.73 16.66 7.43
CA LEU A 313 0.00 17.92 7.50
C LEU A 313 0.92 18.08 8.71
N TRP A 314 0.94 17.18 9.69
CA TRP A 314 1.81 17.37 10.86
C TRP A 314 2.38 16.05 11.40
N GLN A 315 3.25 15.43 10.62
CA GLN A 315 4.37 14.66 11.19
C GLN A 315 5.66 15.46 11.01
N CYS A 316 5.67 16.68 11.57
CA CYS A 316 6.93 17.36 11.88
C CYS A 316 7.62 16.56 12.99
N ASP A 317 8.71 15.90 12.61
CA ASP A 317 9.61 15.22 13.52
C ASP A 317 10.07 16.18 14.64
N ARG A 318 10.11 15.71 15.90
CA ARG A 318 10.57 16.53 17.04
C ARG A 318 11.99 17.06 16.84
N SER A 319 12.75 16.43 15.95
CA SER A 319 14.07 16.85 15.48
C SER A 319 14.07 18.22 14.77
N LEU A 320 13.01 18.55 14.03
CA LEU A 320 12.86 19.84 13.32
C LEU A 320 12.53 20.99 14.28
N ILE A 321 11.85 20.69 15.40
CA ILE A 321 11.59 21.65 16.47
C ILE A 321 12.90 22.04 17.18
N PHE A 322 13.85 21.11 17.32
CA PHE A 322 15.19 21.42 17.83
C PHE A 322 16.01 22.28 16.84
N PHE A 323 15.92 22.00 15.54
CA PHE A 323 16.61 22.82 14.53
C PHE A 323 16.08 24.26 14.45
N LEU A 324 14.75 24.45 14.53
CA LEU A 324 14.14 25.80 14.51
C LEU A 324 14.39 26.56 15.81
N SER A 325 14.46 25.89 16.96
CA SER A 325 14.83 26.52 18.22
C SER A 325 16.31 26.92 18.26
N SER A 326 17.22 26.14 17.67
CA SER A 326 18.61 26.54 17.51
C SER A 326 18.80 27.72 16.54
N LEU A 327 17.99 27.80 15.47
CA LEU A 327 18.04 28.96 14.55
C LEU A 327 17.50 30.24 15.20
N LEU A 328 16.46 30.15 16.03
CA LEU A 328 15.91 31.29 16.78
C LEU A 328 16.89 31.82 17.84
N ILE A 329 17.69 30.94 18.45
CA ILE A 329 18.75 31.34 19.39
C ILE A 329 19.90 32.05 18.66
N LEU A 330 20.27 31.60 17.46
CA LEU A 330 21.32 32.25 16.66
C LEU A 330 20.89 33.62 16.10
N PHE A 331 19.62 33.78 15.71
CA PHE A 331 19.09 35.09 15.28
C PHE A 331 18.98 36.10 16.43
N SER A 332 18.78 35.63 17.67
CA SER A 332 18.69 36.50 18.84
C SER A 332 20.04 37.09 19.26
N PHE A 333 21.16 36.51 18.83
CA PHE A 333 22.52 37.00 19.14
C PHE A 333 23.14 37.90 18.04
N SER A 334 22.49 38.06 16.88
CA SER A 334 23.04 38.84 15.75
C SER A 334 22.31 40.17 15.49
N LEU A 335 21.55 40.68 16.46
CA LEU A 335 20.93 42.01 16.41
C LEU A 335 21.67 42.98 17.34
N HIS A 336 22.92 43.32 16.99
CA HIS A 336 23.65 44.49 17.48
C HIS A 336 24.58 45.05 16.37
N SER A 337 24.02 45.39 15.21
CA SER A 337 24.58 46.42 14.31
C SER A 337 23.60 46.79 13.21
N PRO A 338 23.32 48.08 12.96
CA PRO A 338 22.48 48.50 11.86
C PRO A 338 23.34 48.77 10.62
N THR A 339 23.16 48.00 9.55
CA THR A 339 23.54 48.48 8.21
C THR A 339 22.52 47.99 7.20
N LEU A 340 21.76 48.95 6.68
CA LEU A 340 20.73 48.78 5.66
C LEU A 340 21.36 48.36 4.32
N LEU A 341 20.93 47.23 3.77
CA LEU A 341 21.07 46.91 2.35
C LEU A 341 19.67 46.59 1.80
N TYR A 342 19.17 47.52 0.99
CA TYR A 342 17.95 47.40 0.21
C TYR A 342 18.21 46.52 -1.03
N LEU A 343 17.41 45.46 -1.22
CA LEU A 343 17.16 44.83 -2.52
C LEU A 343 15.66 44.51 -2.63
N PRO A 344 15.04 44.65 -3.83
CA PRO A 344 13.62 44.81 -3.98
C PRO A 344 12.85 43.47 -3.98
N LEU A 345 11.65 43.54 -3.42
CA LEU A 345 10.58 42.55 -3.47
C LEU A 345 10.18 42.23 -4.92
N CYS A 346 10.05 40.94 -5.24
CA CYS A 346 9.09 40.48 -6.23
C CYS A 346 8.12 39.48 -5.57
N SER A 347 6.85 39.82 -5.77
CA SER A 347 5.63 39.28 -5.19
C SER A 347 5.31 37.85 -5.62
N ASN A 348 4.94 36.97 -4.68
CA ASN A 348 3.57 36.45 -4.57
C ASN A 348 3.41 35.51 -3.37
N GLN A 349 2.93 36.12 -2.29
CA GLN A 349 1.97 35.63 -1.28
C GLN A 349 1.86 34.10 -1.01
N CYS A 350 2.57 33.65 0.03
CA CYS A 350 2.05 32.64 0.96
C CYS A 350 1.72 33.34 2.28
N PHE A 351 0.44 33.53 2.58
CA PHE A 351 -0.02 33.98 3.90
C PHE A 351 0.06 32.80 4.89
N LEU A 352 1.04 32.83 5.79
CA LEU A 352 1.04 32.04 7.01
C LEU A 352 0.73 32.99 8.18
N CYS A 353 -0.51 32.96 8.67
CA CYS A 353 -0.87 33.58 9.95
C CYS A 353 -0.44 32.63 11.08
N PHE A 354 0.66 32.96 11.76
CA PHE A 354 0.90 32.51 13.13
C PHE A 354 0.58 33.66 14.07
N SER A 355 -0.50 33.53 14.85
CA SER A 355 -0.79 34.38 16.00
C SER A 355 -0.40 33.59 17.25
N LEU A 356 0.66 34.06 17.91
CA LEU A 356 1.08 33.63 19.25
C LEU A 356 1.25 34.92 20.05
N SER A 357 0.33 35.18 20.97
CA SER A 357 0.60 36.07 22.10
C SER A 357 -0.21 35.61 23.30
N ALA A 358 0.55 35.14 24.29
CA ALA A 358 0.12 34.72 25.60
C ALA A 358 0.02 35.93 26.57
N LEU A 359 -0.49 35.62 27.77
CA LEU A 359 -0.41 36.35 29.05
C LEU A 359 -1.56 37.34 29.35
N CYS A 360 -2.46 36.95 30.27
CA CYS A 360 -2.26 37.32 31.68
C CYS A 360 -3.19 36.54 32.62
N LEU A 361 -2.59 36.11 33.73
CA LEU A 361 -3.21 35.45 34.87
C LEU A 361 -4.03 36.42 35.72
N SER A 362 -5.01 35.82 36.41
CA SER A 362 -5.44 36.12 37.78
C SER A 362 -6.51 37.20 38.05
N THR A 363 -7.56 36.71 38.71
CA THR A 363 -8.25 37.24 39.89
C THR A 363 -9.51 38.12 39.77
N PHE A 364 -10.45 37.77 40.67
CA PHE A 364 -11.60 38.49 41.21
C PHE A 364 -12.95 38.46 40.46
N TRP A 365 -13.81 37.53 40.92
CA TRP A 365 -15.25 37.74 41.14
C TRP A 365 -15.43 38.88 42.19
N PRO A 366 -16.52 39.68 42.23
CA PRO A 366 -17.82 39.16 42.65
C PRO A 366 -19.07 39.80 42.00
N PHE A 367 -20.17 39.04 42.10
CA PHE A 367 -21.53 39.48 42.46
C PHE A 367 -22.54 40.08 41.43
N ARG A 368 -23.61 39.27 41.28
CA ARG A 368 -25.06 39.56 41.49
C ARG A 368 -25.94 40.04 40.33
N ARG A 369 -26.96 39.18 40.10
CA ARG A 369 -28.42 39.41 39.86
C ARG A 369 -28.76 40.26 38.62
N SER A 370 -29.67 39.87 37.75
CA SER A 370 -31.06 39.47 38.04
C SER A 370 -31.70 38.89 36.77
N VAL A 371 -32.53 37.86 36.92
CA VAL A 371 -33.61 37.47 35.99
C VAL A 371 -34.86 38.24 36.46
N PRO A 372 -35.71 38.80 35.59
CA PRO A 372 -36.90 38.09 35.07
C PRO A 372 -37.22 38.45 33.59
N TRP A 373 -37.95 37.68 32.78
CA TRP A 373 -39.10 36.80 32.98
C TRP A 373 -39.06 35.60 32.03
#